data_AF-A0A4Y2X428-F1
#
_entry.id   AF-A0A4Y2X428-F1
#
_cell.length_a   1.000
_cell.length_b   1.000
_cell.length_c   1.000
_cell.angle_alpha   90.00
_cell.angle_beta   90.00
_cell.angle_gamma   90.00
#
_symmetry.space_group_name_H-M   'P 1'
#
loop_
_entity.id
_entity.type
_entity.pdbx_description
1 polymer ?
#
loop_
_entity_poly.entity_id
_entity_poly.type
_entity_poly.pdbx_seq_one_letter_code
_entity_poly.pdbx_strand_id
1 'polypeptide(L)'
;MSFFCVGRYQFVLQLKQDILQGRLPLTDELAAELFALSLQAELGDFDPRKHHEHYVSEFRFLPEQTPHLEKKVEQIHKTLV
;
A
#
# COMPACT_ATOMS: atom_id res chain seq x y z
N MET A 1 4.62 -17.92 -14.44
CA MET A 1 4.07 -16.56 -14.63
C MET A 1 2.90 -16.33 -13.69
N SER A 2 3.18 -15.62 -12.60
CA SER A 2 2.42 -14.43 -12.17
C SER A 2 0.89 -14.54 -12.03
N PHE A 3 0.40 -15.44 -11.16
CA PHE A 3 -0.95 -15.31 -10.58
C PHE A 3 -1.06 -14.15 -9.57
N PHE A 4 0.07 -13.55 -9.18
CA PHE A 4 0.13 -12.50 -8.16
C PHE A 4 -0.33 -11.11 -8.64
N CYS A 5 -0.44 -10.87 -9.95
CA CYS A 5 -0.77 -9.55 -10.50
C CYS A 5 -2.28 -9.28 -10.57
N VAL A 6 -3.13 -10.31 -10.71
CA VAL A 6 -4.58 -10.13 -10.91
C VAL A 6 -5.32 -9.83 -9.60
N GLY A 7 -4.90 -10.46 -8.49
CA GLY A 7 -5.54 -10.27 -7.18
C GLY A 7 -5.41 -8.85 -6.62
N ARG A 8 -4.27 -8.18 -6.85
CA ARG A 8 -4.01 -6.84 -6.30
C ARG A 8 -4.87 -5.75 -6.96
N TYR A 9 -5.04 -5.82 -8.28
CA TYR A 9 -5.89 -4.85 -9.00
C TYR A 9 -7.38 -5.06 -8.71
N GLN A 10 -7.82 -6.32 -8.63
CA GLN A 10 -9.19 -6.62 -8.18
C GLN A 10 -9.44 -6.17 -6.74
N PHE A 11 -8.46 -6.28 -5.84
CA PHE A 11 -8.61 -5.82 -4.46
C PHE A 11 -8.82 -4.30 -4.36
N VAL A 12 -8.06 -3.50 -5.13
CA VAL A 12 -8.26 -2.04 -5.20
C VAL A 12 -9.65 -1.68 -5.75
N LEU A 13 -10.16 -2.46 -6.71
CA LEU A 13 -11.53 -2.30 -7.23
C LEU A 13 -12.59 -2.69 -6.20
N GLN A 14 -12.38 -3.79 -5.46
CA GLN A 14 -13.24 -4.22 -4.36
C GLN A 14 -13.28 -3.15 -3.25
N LEU A 15 -12.13 -2.58 -2.91
CA LEU A 15 -12.03 -1.50 -1.92
C LEU A 15 -12.79 -0.24 -2.33
N LYS A 16 -12.66 0.16 -3.61
CA LYS A 16 -13.44 1.29 -4.15
C LYS A 16 -14.94 1.02 -4.03
N GLN A 17 -15.37 -0.21 -4.27
CA GLN A 17 -16.76 -0.61 -4.08
C GLN A 17 -17.19 -0.55 -2.62
N ASP A 18 -16.39 -1.05 -1.68
CA ASP A 18 -16.75 -1.06 -0.26
C ASP A 18 -16.77 0.34 0.36
N ILE A 19 -15.89 1.24 -0.08
CA ILE A 19 -15.91 2.68 0.28
C ILE A 19 -17.17 3.34 -0.28
N LEU A 20 -17.50 3.12 -1.56
CA LEU A 20 -18.72 3.66 -2.18
C LEU A 20 -20.00 3.13 -1.54
N GLN A 21 -19.98 1.91 -1.02
CA GLN A 21 -21.10 1.30 -0.31
C GLN A 21 -21.17 1.72 1.17
N GLY A 22 -20.22 2.54 1.65
CA GLY A 22 -20.17 3.00 3.05
C GLY A 22 -19.93 1.87 4.05
N ARG A 23 -19.41 0.73 3.59
CA ARG A 23 -19.18 -0.46 4.42
C ARG A 23 -17.87 -0.41 5.18
N LEU A 24 -16.91 0.39 4.71
CA LEU A 24 -15.63 0.58 5.37
C LEU A 24 -15.45 2.02 5.84
N PRO A 25 -15.25 2.27 7.14
CA PRO A 25 -14.69 3.53 7.60
C PRO A 25 -13.28 3.65 7.02
N LEU A 26 -12.96 4.79 6.41
CA LEU A 26 -11.65 5.06 5.83
C LEU A 26 -10.63 5.22 6.96
N THR A 27 -10.07 4.12 7.43
CA THR A 27 -9.07 4.08 8.52
C THR A 27 -7.67 4.19 7.95
N ASP A 28 -6.73 4.70 8.77
CA ASP A 28 -5.30 4.76 8.42
C ASP A 28 -4.72 3.39 8.05
N GLU A 29 -5.33 2.30 8.54
CA GLU A 29 -4.97 0.93 8.19
C GLU A 29 -5.22 0.62 6.72
N LEU A 30 -6.39 1.01 6.23
CA LEU A 30 -6.78 0.79 4.85
C LEU A 30 -5.95 1.62 3.89
N ALA A 31 -5.71 2.89 4.24
CA ALA A 31 -4.83 3.77 3.48
C ALA A 31 -3.40 3.20 3.42
N ALA A 32 -2.89 2.67 4.52
CA ALA A 32 -1.57 2.06 4.57
C ALA A 32 -1.47 0.81 3.68
N GLU A 33 -2.47 -0.05 3.68
CA GLU A 33 -2.51 -1.22 2.80
C GLU A 33 -2.52 -0.82 1.32
N LEU A 34 -3.33 0.17 0.95
CA LEU A 34 -3.38 0.68 -0.42
C LEU A 34 -2.04 1.24 -0.92
N PHE A 35 -1.36 2.02 -0.07
CA PHE A 35 -0.08 2.62 -0.44
C PHE A 35 1.03 1.57 -0.48
N ALA A 36 1.03 0.60 0.43
CA ALA A 36 1.96 -0.53 0.39
C ALA A 36 1.78 -1.38 -0.88
N LEU A 37 0.53 -1.62 -1.29
CA LEU A 37 0.23 -2.34 -2.53
C LEU A 37 0.63 -1.53 -3.77
N SER A 38 0.44 -0.22 -3.76
CA SER A 38 0.93 0.66 -4.83
C SER A 38 2.46 0.63 -4.91
N LEU A 39 3.15 0.71 -3.77
CA LEU A 39 4.60 0.58 -3.70
C LEU A 39 5.06 -0.76 -4.26
N GLN A 40 4.41 -1.86 -3.89
CA GLN A 40 4.79 -3.18 -4.39
C GLN A 40 4.55 -3.32 -5.90
N ALA A 41 3.57 -2.60 -6.46
CA ALA A 41 3.33 -2.58 -7.90
C ALA A 41 4.39 -1.76 -8.66
N GLU A 42 4.86 -0.65 -8.06
CA GLU A 42 5.86 0.25 -8.65
C GLU A 42 7.31 -0.27 -8.46
N LEU A 43 7.66 -0.70 -7.25
CA LEU A 43 9.00 -1.13 -6.84
C LEU A 43 9.22 -2.64 -6.96
N GLY A 44 8.15 -3.43 -7.04
CA GLY A 44 8.22 -4.88 -6.90
C GLY A 44 8.34 -5.29 -5.44
N ASP A 45 8.89 -6.47 -5.19
CA ASP A 45 8.98 -7.02 -3.83
C ASP A 45 10.04 -6.28 -2.98
N PHE A 46 9.84 -6.27 -1.67
CA PHE A 46 10.73 -5.56 -0.76
C PHE A 46 12.16 -6.16 -0.78
N ASP A 47 13.12 -5.37 -1.29
CA ASP A 47 14.55 -5.68 -1.21
C ASP A 47 15.27 -4.78 -0.18
N PRO A 48 15.79 -5.31 0.93
CA PRO A 48 16.50 -4.54 1.96
C PRO A 48 17.82 -3.90 1.46
N ARG A 49 18.31 -4.28 0.27
CA ARG A 49 19.50 -3.66 -0.34
C ARG A 49 19.17 -2.43 -1.17
N LYS A 50 17.91 -2.29 -1.61
CA LYS A 50 17.43 -1.18 -2.45
C LYS A 50 16.55 -0.21 -1.66
N HIS A 51 15.77 -0.74 -0.72
CA HIS A 51 14.86 0.03 0.12
C HIS A 51 15.54 0.43 1.42
N HIS A 52 16.05 1.66 1.44
CA HIS A 52 16.64 2.30 2.61
C HIS A 52 15.55 2.74 3.58
N GLU A 53 15.89 3.07 4.84
CA GLU A 53 14.92 3.61 5.79
C GLU A 53 14.21 4.83 5.20
N HIS A 54 12.88 4.90 5.35
CA HIS A 54 12.03 5.99 4.85
C HIS A 54 11.90 6.11 3.31
N TYR A 55 12.19 5.06 2.53
CA TYR A 55 11.90 5.09 1.08
C TYR A 55 10.42 5.39 0.76
N VAL A 56 9.50 5.03 1.67
CA VAL A 56 8.07 5.36 1.55
C VAL A 56 7.82 6.87 1.51
N SER A 57 8.64 7.66 2.21
CA SER A 57 8.52 9.12 2.25
C SER A 57 8.91 9.78 0.91
N GLU A 58 9.60 9.07 0.02
CA GLU A 58 9.86 9.51 -1.36
C GLU A 58 8.59 9.48 -2.21
N PHE A 59 7.59 8.68 -1.81
CA PHE A 59 6.30 8.56 -2.48
C PHE A 59 5.25 9.36 -1.71
N ARG A 60 4.75 10.42 -2.35
CA ARG A 60 3.69 11.26 -1.78
C ARG A 60 2.33 10.68 -2.15
N PHE A 61 1.76 9.90 -1.25
CA PHE A 61 0.43 9.29 -1.44
C PHE A 61 -0.72 10.21 -1.04
N LEU A 62 -0.49 11.04 -0.01
CA LEU A 62 -1.46 12.02 0.49
C LEU A 62 -0.83 13.41 0.63
N PRO A 63 -1.63 14.48 0.50
CA PRO A 63 -1.16 15.84 0.80
C PRO A 63 -0.79 16.02 2.28
N GLU A 64 -1.49 15.34 3.20
CA GLU A 64 -1.15 15.27 4.63
C GLU A 64 -0.72 13.84 5.00
N GLN A 65 0.51 13.49 4.63
CA GLN A 65 1.09 12.19 4.95
C GLN A 65 1.65 12.22 6.38
N THR A 66 1.12 11.36 7.26
CA THR A 66 1.61 11.28 8.64
C THR A 66 2.74 10.26 8.75
N PRO A 67 3.74 10.47 9.63
CA PRO A 67 4.82 9.50 9.83
C PRO A 67 4.34 8.14 10.33
N HIS A 68 3.18 8.11 11.00
CA HIS A 68 2.55 6.86 11.45
C HIS A 68 2.09 6.03 10.25
N LEU A 69 1.46 6.67 9.26
CA LEU A 69 1.00 6.03 8.05
C LEU A 69 2.18 5.47 7.25
N GLU A 70 3.26 6.25 7.08
CA GLU A 70 4.46 5.81 6.36
C GLU A 70 5.09 4.54 6.96
N LYS A 71 5.23 4.49 8.29
CA LYS A 71 5.73 3.29 8.97
C LYS A 71 4.84 2.09 8.74
N LYS A 72 3.52 2.30 8.77
CA LYS A 72 2.53 1.23 8.58
C LYS A 72 2.60 0.68 7.16
N VAL A 73 2.70 1.57 6.17
CA VAL A 73 2.95 1.24 4.76
C VAL A 73 4.22 0.43 4.60
N GLU A 74 5.32 0.87 5.21
CA GLU A 74 6.60 0.17 5.13
C GLU A 74 6.53 -1.25 5.71
N GLN A 75 5.86 -1.41 6.85
CA GLN A 75 5.65 -2.71 7.48
C GLN A 75 4.82 -3.66 6.61
N ILE A 76 3.75 -3.14 6.00
CA ILE A 76 2.89 -3.94 5.11
C ILE A 76 3.68 -4.34 3.87
N HIS A 77 4.42 -3.42 3.24
CA HIS A 77 5.21 -3.72 2.05
C HIS A 77 6.28 -4.79 2.32
N LYS A 78 6.93 -4.78 3.50
CA LYS A 78 7.86 -5.85 3.94
C LYS A 78 7.19 -7.22 4.10
N THR A 79 5.88 -7.25 4.32
CA THR A 79 5.09 -8.47 4.51
C THR A 79 4.55 -9.02 3.19
N LEU A 80 4.45 -8.17 2.16
CA LEU A 80 4.02 -8.54 0.82
C LEU A 80 5.20 -9.16 0.05
N VAL A 81 5.40 -10.47 0.23
CA VAL A 81 6.38 -11.31 -0.51
C VAL A 81 5.72 -12.01 -1.69
#